data_AF-A0A965MR37-F1
#
_entry.id   AF-A0A965MR37-F1
#
_cell.length_a   1.000
_cell.length_b   1.000
_cell.length_c   1.000
_cell.angle_alpha   90.00
_cell.angle_beta   90.00
_cell.angle_gamma   90.00
#
_symmetry.space_group_name_H-M   'P 1'
#
loop_
_entity.id
_entity.type
_entity.pdbx_description
1 polymer ?
#
loop_
_entity_poly.entity_id
_entity_poly.type
_entity_poly.pdbx_seq_one_letter_code
_entity_poly.pdbx_strand_id
1 'polypeptide(L)'
;MRNLTEFYKSSDYIQQVKSIVEQNSVVSLRILDWFITNYAKKYRIIIPSKGRNMDVYQNYKLQLKSFSKRQFDPFCRKNKIIFYYTDTEYIETSCGQLCFFRWCFENDILSYVRDHLSDIEQDMKSSLKTKGKGMESVRRQPLSANASRSVSKHSVKYTVQFD
;
A
#
# COMPACT_ATOMS: atom_id res chain seq x y z
N MET A 1 -1.86 -12.87 16.99
CA MET A 1 -1.79 -11.52 16.40
C MET A 1 -1.05 -10.63 17.37
N ARG A 2 0.08 -10.02 17.01
CA ARG A 2 0.72 -9.00 17.86
C ARG A 2 -0.20 -7.79 18.00
N ASN A 3 -0.29 -7.22 19.20
CA ASN A 3 -1.12 -6.06 19.47
C ASN A 3 -0.61 -4.85 18.64
N LEU A 4 -1.51 -4.02 18.09
CA LEU A 4 -1.11 -2.79 17.40
C LEU A 4 -0.27 -1.89 18.33
N THR A 5 -0.63 -1.84 19.61
CA THR A 5 0.12 -1.07 20.61
C THR A 5 1.57 -1.55 20.73
N GLU A 6 1.81 -2.86 20.76
CA GLU A 6 3.18 -3.42 20.80
C GLU A 6 3.95 -3.15 19.50
N PHE A 7 3.27 -3.24 18.36
CA PHE A 7 3.90 -3.01 17.05
C PHE A 7 4.37 -1.55 16.90
N TYR A 8 3.57 -0.59 17.36
CA TYR A 8 3.87 0.84 17.26
C TYR A 8 4.64 1.41 18.44
N LYS A 9 4.90 0.61 19.48
CA LYS A 9 5.77 1.01 20.60
C LYS A 9 7.22 1.24 20.16
N SER A 10 7.59 0.75 18.98
CA SER A 10 8.84 1.12 18.31
C SER A 10 8.69 2.50 17.68
N SER A 11 9.49 3.47 18.17
CA SER A 11 9.45 4.88 17.77
C SER A 11 9.55 5.08 16.25
N ASP A 12 10.34 4.26 15.55
CA ASP A 12 10.67 4.53 14.15
C ASP A 12 9.49 4.29 13.21
N TYR A 13 8.64 3.29 13.50
CA TYR A 13 7.45 3.04 12.69
C TYR A 13 6.39 4.11 12.92
N ILE A 14 6.16 4.51 14.18
CA ILE A 14 5.17 5.53 14.48
C ILE A 14 5.60 6.91 13.97
N GLN A 15 6.90 7.23 14.04
CA GLN A 15 7.46 8.44 13.44
C GLN A 15 7.29 8.45 11.92
N GLN A 16 7.51 7.31 11.24
CA GLN A 16 7.24 7.20 9.81
C GLN A 16 5.76 7.37 9.48
N VAL A 17 4.85 6.77 10.26
CA VAL A 17 3.40 6.97 10.09
C VAL A 17 3.06 8.45 10.26
N LYS A 18 3.54 9.08 11.35
CA LYS A 18 3.34 10.50 11.63
C LYS A 18 3.83 11.38 10.48
N SER A 19 5.06 11.16 10.01
CA SER A 19 5.66 11.88 8.88
C SER A 19 4.83 11.77 7.59
N ILE A 20 4.27 10.59 7.29
CA ILE A 20 3.43 10.38 6.11
C ILE A 20 2.05 11.04 6.28
N VAL A 21 1.46 10.98 7.48
CA VAL A 21 0.14 11.55 7.77
C VAL A 21 0.18 13.09 7.80
N GLU A 22 1.24 13.66 8.38
CA GLU A 22 1.48 15.11 8.44
C GLU A 22 2.04 15.70 7.13
N GLN A 23 2.23 14.86 6.10
CA GLN A 23 2.73 15.27 4.77
C GLN A 23 4.18 15.79 4.77
N ASN A 24 4.98 15.39 5.77
CA ASN A 24 6.41 15.70 5.87
C ASN A 24 7.30 14.69 5.14
N SER A 25 6.71 13.59 4.65
CA SER A 25 7.40 12.53 3.91
C SER A 25 7.29 12.74 2.40
N VAL A 26 8.35 12.36 1.67
CA VAL A 26 8.35 12.29 0.20
C VAL A 26 7.27 11.31 -0.31
N VAL A 27 7.04 10.23 0.43
CA VAL A 27 5.96 9.27 0.14
C VAL A 27 4.69 9.71 0.83
N SER A 28 3.66 10.04 0.05
CA SER A 28 2.34 10.41 0.54
C SER A 28 1.35 9.23 0.57
N LEU A 29 0.27 9.37 1.33
CA LEU A 29 -0.85 8.42 1.34
C LEU A 29 -1.45 8.19 -0.06
N ARG A 30 -1.49 9.22 -0.90
CA ARG A 30 -2.00 9.13 -2.28
C ARG A 30 -1.11 8.29 -3.17
N ILE A 31 0.21 8.42 -3.02
CA ILE A 31 1.18 7.62 -3.77
C ILE A 31 1.09 6.16 -3.34
N LEU A 32 1.01 5.89 -2.03
CA LEU A 32 0.82 4.53 -1.52
C LEU A 32 -0.47 3.89 -2.04
N ASP A 33 -1.60 4.60 -1.97
CA ASP A 33 -2.88 4.11 -2.49
C ASP A 33 -2.82 3.87 -4.01
N TRP A 34 -2.23 4.80 -4.77
CA TRP A 34 -2.04 4.64 -6.22
C TRP A 34 -1.18 3.43 -6.55
N PHE A 35 -0.06 3.27 -5.83
CA PHE A 35 0.84 2.15 -5.98
C PHE A 35 0.09 0.83 -5.81
N ILE A 36 -0.61 0.66 -4.69
CA ILE A 36 -1.25 -0.61 -4.34
C ILE A 36 -2.44 -0.92 -5.25
N THR A 37 -3.29 0.08 -5.52
CA THR A 37 -4.59 -0.15 -6.18
C THR A 37 -4.52 -0.08 -7.70
N ASN A 38 -3.53 0.64 -8.26
CA ASN A 38 -3.41 0.87 -9.70
C ASN A 38 -2.09 0.37 -10.28
N TYR A 39 -0.95 0.87 -9.77
CA TYR A 39 0.36 0.54 -10.33
C TYR A 39 0.67 -0.96 -10.20
N ALA A 40 0.53 -1.51 -8.99
CA ALA A 40 0.74 -2.93 -8.69
C ALA A 40 -0.19 -3.84 -9.48
N LYS A 41 -1.43 -3.39 -9.69
CA LYS A 41 -2.43 -4.09 -10.50
C LYS A 41 -2.08 -4.10 -12.00
N LYS A 42 -1.56 -2.99 -12.51
CA LYS A 42 -1.20 -2.79 -13.92
C LYS A 42 0.07 -3.53 -14.31
N TYR A 43 1.08 -3.54 -13.44
CA TYR A 43 2.40 -4.12 -13.72
C TYR A 43 2.65 -5.47 -13.03
N ARG A 44 1.68 -5.97 -12.24
CA ARG A 44 1.81 -7.20 -11.43
C ARG A 44 3.08 -7.17 -10.57
N ILE A 45 3.14 -6.21 -9.66
CA ILE A 45 4.30 -6.03 -8.78
C ILE A 45 4.35 -7.14 -7.73
N ILE A 46 5.47 -7.85 -7.70
CA ILE A 46 5.77 -8.93 -6.76
C ILE A 46 6.97 -8.52 -5.92
N ILE A 47 6.78 -8.44 -4.61
CA ILE A 47 7.84 -8.06 -3.66
C ILE A 47 8.23 -9.29 -2.84
N PRO A 48 9.52 -9.57 -2.63
CA PRO A 48 9.96 -10.58 -1.68
C PRO A 48 9.64 -10.09 -0.25
N SER A 49 8.73 -10.78 0.44
CA SER A 49 8.34 -10.51 1.82
C SER A 49 8.52 -11.78 2.66
N LYS A 50 9.34 -11.70 3.71
CA LYS A 50 9.56 -12.79 4.68
C LYS A 50 9.88 -14.15 4.01
N GLY A 51 10.76 -14.14 3.01
CA GLY A 51 11.19 -15.34 2.27
C GLY A 51 10.18 -15.88 1.24
N ARG A 52 9.08 -15.15 0.98
CA ARG A 52 8.09 -15.51 -0.04
C ARG A 52 7.82 -14.35 -0.98
N ASN A 53 7.54 -14.67 -2.23
CA ASN A 53 7.12 -13.70 -3.23
C ASN A 53 5.65 -13.35 -3.00
N MET A 54 5.35 -12.06 -2.80
CA MET A 54 4.00 -11.57 -2.57
C MET A 54 3.56 -10.67 -3.73
N ASP A 55 2.48 -11.06 -4.42
CA ASP A 55 1.76 -10.15 -5.32
C ASP A 55 1.04 -9.09 -4.48
N VAL A 56 1.49 -7.83 -4.62
CA VAL A 56 1.04 -6.71 -3.80
C VAL A 56 -0.46 -6.47 -3.94
N TYR A 57 -0.96 -6.46 -5.19
CA TYR A 57 -2.36 -6.15 -5.47
C TYR A 57 -3.28 -7.26 -4.96
N GLN A 58 -2.92 -8.54 -5.19
CA GLN A 58 -3.72 -9.66 -4.73
C GLN A 58 -3.71 -9.77 -3.21
N ASN A 59 -2.54 -9.61 -2.56
CA ASN A 59 -2.44 -9.65 -1.11
C ASN A 59 -3.27 -8.54 -0.47
N TYR A 60 -3.17 -7.30 -0.96
CA TYR A 60 -4.01 -6.19 -0.50
C TYR A 60 -5.50 -6.51 -0.61
N LYS A 61 -5.93 -7.13 -1.72
CA LYS A 61 -7.32 -7.56 -1.91
C LYS A 61 -7.75 -8.62 -0.89
N LEU A 62 -6.84 -9.53 -0.50
CA LEU A 62 -7.09 -10.50 0.55
C LEU A 62 -7.22 -9.81 1.91
N GLN A 63 -6.36 -8.84 2.24
CA GLN A 63 -6.46 -8.07 3.48
C GLN A 63 -7.82 -7.35 3.61
N LEU A 64 -8.29 -6.71 2.53
CA LEU A 64 -9.60 -6.06 2.51
C LEU A 64 -10.77 -7.02 2.76
N LYS A 65 -10.63 -8.29 2.37
CA LYS A 65 -11.63 -9.33 2.62
C LYS A 65 -11.57 -9.82 4.07
N SER A 66 -10.37 -10.04 4.60
CA SER A 66 -10.15 -10.58 5.94
C SER A 66 -10.46 -9.57 7.06
N PHE A 67 -10.06 -8.30 6.90
CA PHE A 67 -10.22 -7.26 7.93
C PHE A 67 -11.47 -6.40 7.75
N SER A 68 -12.31 -6.66 6.73
CA SER A 68 -13.34 -5.74 6.25
C SER A 68 -12.79 -4.40 5.76
N LYS A 69 -13.45 -3.77 4.79
CA LYS A 69 -13.00 -2.48 4.20
C LYS A 69 -12.87 -1.34 5.23
N ARG A 70 -13.49 -1.47 6.40
CA ARG A 70 -13.47 -0.46 7.47
C ARG A 70 -12.21 -0.53 8.34
N GLN A 71 -11.61 -1.71 8.50
CA GLN A 71 -10.44 -1.88 9.37
C GLN A 71 -9.12 -1.93 8.56
N PHE A 72 -9.16 -1.50 7.29
CA PHE A 72 -8.00 -1.44 6.40
C PHE A 72 -8.17 -0.28 5.41
N ASP A 73 -8.07 0.96 5.92
CA ASP A 73 -8.30 2.20 5.17
C ASP A 73 -7.11 3.17 5.36
N PRO A 74 -6.34 3.48 4.31
CA PRO A 74 -5.21 4.40 4.40
C PRO A 74 -5.58 5.85 4.73
N PHE A 75 -6.81 6.28 4.44
CA PHE A 75 -7.19 7.71 4.45
C PHE A 75 -7.92 8.18 5.71
N CYS A 76 -7.92 7.41 6.79
CA CYS A 76 -8.50 7.80 8.09
C CYS A 76 -9.89 8.46 7.96
N ARG A 77 -10.76 7.94 7.09
CA ARG A 77 -11.98 8.69 6.68
C ARG A 77 -13.08 8.68 7.73
N LYS A 78 -13.06 7.71 8.65
CA LYS A 78 -14.09 7.47 9.68
C LYS A 78 -13.44 6.93 10.96
N ASN A 79 -14.12 7.11 12.10
CA ASN A 79 -13.74 6.54 13.40
C ASN A 79 -12.32 6.92 13.82
N LYS A 80 -12.07 8.22 13.90
CA LYS A 80 -10.80 8.73 14.40
C LYS A 80 -10.64 8.39 15.88
N ILE A 81 -9.43 8.01 16.26
CA ILE A 81 -9.00 7.66 17.60
C ILE A 81 -7.72 8.44 17.92
N ILE A 82 -7.53 8.75 19.20
CA ILE A 82 -6.26 9.25 19.72
C ILE A 82 -5.43 8.02 20.06
N PHE A 83 -4.32 7.83 19.36
CA PHE A 83 -3.40 6.73 19.61
C PHE A 83 -2.15 7.26 20.31
N TYR A 84 -2.02 6.91 21.58
CA TYR A 84 -0.83 7.20 22.39
C TYR A 84 0.26 6.18 22.07
N TYR A 85 1.44 6.68 21.68
CA TYR A 85 2.61 5.84 21.40
C TYR A 85 3.73 6.04 22.44
N THR A 86 3.64 7.11 23.22
CA THR A 86 4.36 7.30 24.49
C THR A 86 3.36 7.75 25.56
N ASP A 87 3.84 7.94 26.79
CA ASP A 87 2.98 8.38 27.91
C ASP A 87 2.40 9.79 27.69
N THR A 88 3.04 10.60 26.84
CA THR A 88 2.66 12.01 26.61
C THR A 88 2.33 12.33 25.16
N GLU A 89 2.86 11.59 24.19
CA GLU A 89 2.69 11.88 22.77
C GLU A 89 1.64 10.97 22.11
N TYR A 90 0.85 11.58 21.22
CA TYR A 90 -0.22 10.91 20.51
C TYR A 90 -0.29 11.33 19.04
N ILE A 91 -0.97 10.50 18.24
CA ILE A 91 -1.41 10.85 16.89
C ILE A 91 -2.93 10.67 16.76
N GLU A 92 -3.58 11.55 15.99
CA GLU A 92 -4.97 11.38 15.59
C GLU A 92 -5.00 10.48 14.33
N THR A 93 -5.50 9.26 14.47
CA THR A 93 -5.48 8.24 13.41
C THR A 93 -6.74 7.37 13.47
N SER A 94 -6.81 6.27 12.73
CA SER A 94 -7.86 5.26 12.87
C SER A 94 -7.23 3.88 12.99
N CYS A 95 -7.95 2.94 13.61
CA CYS A 95 -7.51 1.54 13.67
C CYS A 95 -7.25 0.98 12.25
N GLY A 96 -8.05 1.38 11.26
CA GLY A 96 -7.86 0.97 9.87
C GLY A 96 -6.59 1.54 9.22
N GLN A 97 -6.22 2.78 9.57
CA GLN A 97 -5.01 3.41 9.08
C GLN A 97 -3.76 2.76 9.70
N LEU A 98 -3.80 2.46 11.00
CA LEU A 98 -2.76 1.68 11.67
C LEU A 98 -2.63 0.28 11.06
N CYS A 99 -3.73 -0.47 10.90
CA CYS A 99 -3.66 -1.78 10.23
C CYS A 99 -3.07 -1.71 8.82
N PHE A 100 -3.43 -0.69 8.04
CA PHE A 100 -2.86 -0.45 6.71
C PHE A 100 -1.35 -0.24 6.77
N PHE A 101 -0.87 0.68 7.61
CA PHE A 101 0.56 0.97 7.70
C PHE A 101 1.36 -0.21 8.22
N ARG A 102 0.84 -0.93 9.21
CA ARG A 102 1.44 -2.16 9.71
C ARG A 102 1.67 -3.16 8.57
N TRP A 103 0.66 -3.37 7.73
CA TRP A 103 0.81 -4.25 6.57
C TRP A 103 1.84 -3.73 5.57
N CYS A 104 1.92 -2.41 5.35
CA CYS A 104 2.92 -1.82 4.47
C CYS A 104 4.35 -2.03 4.99
N PHE A 105 4.58 -1.89 6.30
CA PHE A 105 5.88 -2.13 6.93
C PHE A 105 6.26 -3.62 6.91
N GLU A 106 5.32 -4.50 7.28
CA GLU A 106 5.58 -5.94 7.34
C GLU A 106 5.91 -6.58 5.98
N ASN A 107 5.61 -5.89 4.88
CA ASN A 107 5.83 -6.38 3.51
C ASN A 107 6.75 -5.49 2.68
N ASP A 108 7.53 -4.61 3.32
CA ASP A 108 8.52 -3.73 2.68
C ASP A 108 7.96 -2.87 1.54
N ILE A 109 6.65 -2.57 1.60
CA ILE A 109 5.94 -1.76 0.60
C ILE A 109 6.52 -0.35 0.55
N LEU A 110 6.81 0.23 1.72
CA LEU A 110 7.35 1.59 1.79
C LEU A 110 8.73 1.68 1.13
N SER A 111 9.59 0.68 1.33
CA SER A 111 10.92 0.62 0.74
C SER A 111 10.81 0.56 -0.79
N TYR A 112 9.99 -0.35 -1.32
CA TYR A 112 9.77 -0.46 -2.75
C TYR A 112 9.25 0.84 -3.38
N VAL A 113 8.29 1.50 -2.72
CA VAL A 113 7.70 2.75 -3.21
C VAL A 113 8.72 3.89 -3.19
N ARG A 114 9.62 3.95 -2.21
CA ARG A 114 10.71 4.95 -2.19
C ARG A 114 11.65 4.75 -3.38
N ASP A 115 12.04 3.52 -3.67
CA ASP A 115 12.98 3.19 -4.74
C ASP A 115 12.41 3.47 -6.15
N HIS A 116 11.09 3.33 -6.32
CA HIS A 116 10.40 3.49 -7.61
C HIS A 116 9.48 4.72 -7.64
N LEU A 117 9.74 5.71 -6.78
CA LEU A 117 8.82 6.82 -6.56
C LEU A 117 8.53 7.59 -7.85
N SER A 118 9.57 7.95 -8.61
CA SER A 118 9.44 8.73 -9.84
C SER A 118 8.58 8.04 -10.89
N ASP A 119 8.73 6.72 -11.06
CA ASP A 119 7.96 5.93 -12.01
C ASP A 119 6.48 5.86 -11.60
N ILE A 120 6.21 5.66 -10.31
CA ILE A 120 4.85 5.61 -9.76
C ILE A 120 4.16 6.96 -9.93
N GLU A 121 4.86 8.07 -9.64
CA GLU A 121 4.31 9.42 -9.82
C GLU A 121 4.05 9.75 -11.30
N GLN A 122 4.96 9.35 -12.18
CA GLN A 122 4.79 9.57 -13.61
C GLN A 122 3.60 8.77 -14.15
N ASP A 123 3.45 7.50 -13.75
CA ASP A 123 2.29 6.66 -14.11
C ASP A 123 0.98 7.24 -13.58
N MET A 124 0.99 7.80 -12.37
CA MET A 124 -0.16 8.52 -11.81
C MET A 124 -0.52 9.75 -12.67
N LYS A 125 0.46 10.59 -13.00
CA LYS A 125 0.26 11.79 -13.83
C LYS A 125 -0.25 11.44 -15.23
N SER A 126 0.33 10.42 -15.88
CA SER A 126 -0.09 10.00 -17.24
C SER A 126 -1.50 9.42 -17.26
N SER A 127 -1.85 8.63 -16.25
CA SER A 127 -3.18 8.01 -16.14
C SER A 127 -4.27 9.04 -15.89
N LEU A 128 -3.95 10.14 -15.19
CA LEU A 128 -4.88 11.25 -14.97
C LEU A 128 -5.04 12.13 -16.23
N LYS A 129 -3.96 12.40 -16.98
CA LYS A 129 -4.01 13.20 -18.23
C LYS A 129 -4.85 12.56 -19.33
N THR A 130 -4.86 11.23 -19.40
CA THR A 130 -5.61 10.47 -20.43
C THR A 130 -7.13 10.71 -20.34
N LYS A 131 -7.66 11.14 -19.20
CA LYS A 131 -9.10 11.49 -19.04
C LYS A 131 -9.50 12.86 -19.61
N GLY A 132 -8.54 13.77 -19.84
CA GLY A 132 -8.83 15.17 -20.19
C GLY A 132 -9.08 15.42 -21.68
N LYS A 133 -8.80 14.46 -22.56
CA LYS A 133 -9.00 14.61 -24.01
C LYS A 133 -10.26 13.85 -24.45
N GLY A 134 -11.37 14.59 -24.50
CA GLY A 134 -12.57 14.29 -25.31
C GLY A 134 -13.15 12.88 -25.20
N MET A 135 -14.03 12.65 -24.22
CA MET A 135 -15.10 11.66 -24.42
C MET A 135 -16.26 11.94 -23.46
N GLU A 136 -17.36 12.44 -24.03
CA GLU A 136 -18.64 12.56 -23.36
C GLU A 136 -19.12 11.19 -22.82
N SER A 137 -19.61 11.19 -21.59
CA SER A 137 -20.48 10.17 -20.97
C SER A 137 -20.09 8.67 -21.05
N VAL A 138 -18.83 8.30 -21.25
CA VAL A 138 -18.44 6.88 -21.19
C VAL A 138 -18.53 6.36 -19.75
N ARG A 139 -19.29 5.26 -19.54
CA ARG A 139 -19.41 4.54 -18.27
C ARG A 139 -18.06 4.43 -17.56
N ARG A 140 -18.01 4.65 -16.24
CA ARG A 140 -16.78 4.61 -15.42
C ARG A 140 -15.94 3.37 -15.72
N GLN A 141 -14.83 3.54 -16.45
CA GLN A 141 -13.84 2.48 -16.70
C GLN A 141 -12.77 2.47 -15.60
N PRO A 142 -12.19 1.30 -15.29
CA PRO A 142 -11.07 1.22 -14.35
C PRO A 142 -9.83 1.93 -14.92
N LEU A 143 -9.12 2.69 -14.07
CA LEU A 143 -7.92 3.45 -14.44
C LEU A 143 -6.74 2.57 -14.86
N SER A 144 -6.72 1.33 -14.37
CA SER A 144 -5.67 0.34 -14.60
C SER A 144 -6.28 -0.96 -15.10
N ALA A 145 -5.77 -1.45 -16.24
CA ALA A 145 -6.01 -2.82 -16.66
C ALA A 145 -5.38 -3.78 -15.64
N ASN A 146 -6.02 -4.93 -15.39
CA ASN A 146 -5.48 -5.91 -14.45
C ASN A 146 -4.56 -6.87 -15.19
N ALA A 147 -3.25 -6.83 -14.90
CA ALA A 147 -2.28 -7.74 -15.52
C ALA A 147 -2.58 -9.22 -15.24
N SER A 148 -3.30 -9.53 -14.16
CA SER A 148 -3.72 -10.90 -13.88
C SER A 148 -4.82 -11.43 -14.81
N ARG A 149 -5.36 -10.61 -15.73
CA ARG A 149 -6.31 -11.04 -16.78
C ARG A 149 -5.62 -11.49 -18.06
N SER A 150 -4.30 -11.32 -18.17
CA SER A 150 -3.47 -11.83 -19.25
C SER A 150 -2.49 -12.87 -18.72
N VAL A 151 -1.89 -13.64 -19.63
CA VAL A 151 -0.83 -14.59 -19.29
C VAL A 151 0.44 -13.81 -18.99
N SER A 152 0.95 -13.91 -17.76
CA SER A 152 2.22 -13.31 -17.34
C SER A 152 3.24 -14.42 -17.04
N LYS A 153 4.40 -14.37 -17.69
CA LYS A 153 5.50 -15.33 -17.50
C LYS A 153 6.50 -14.80 -16.48
N HIS A 154 6.81 -15.58 -15.45
CA HIS A 154 7.87 -15.29 -14.49
C HIS A 154 8.91 -16.41 -14.54
N SER A 155 10.16 -16.07 -14.84
CA SER A 155 11.27 -17.04 -14.89
C SER A 155 11.99 -17.04 -13.55
N VAL A 156 11.81 -18.10 -12.75
CA VAL A 156 12.46 -18.26 -11.44
C VAL A 156 13.32 -19.51 -11.48
N LYS A 157 14.58 -19.41 -11.02
CA LYS A 157 15.48 -20.56 -10.86
C LYS A 157 15.33 -21.12 -9.44
N TYR A 158 15.06 -22.43 -9.34
CA TYR A 158 15.02 -23.14 -8.06
C TYR A 158 16.22 -24.08 -7.99
N THR A 159 16.91 -24.08 -6.84
CA THR A 159 17.94 -25.08 -6.53
C THR A 159 17.36 -25.99 -5.46
N VAL A 160 17.27 -27.28 -5.75
CA VAL A 160 16.80 -28.30 -4.81
C VAL A 160 18.04 -29.02 -4.28
N GLN A 161 18.24 -29.00 -2.96
CA GLN A 161 19.24 -29.82 -2.28
C GLN A 161 18.52 -31.01 -1.63
N PHE A 162 19.14 -32.18 -1.74
CA PHE A 162 18.72 -33.39 -1.05
C PHE A 162 19.79 -33.70 0.02
N ASP A 163 19.34 -34.07 1.21
CA ASP A 163 20.18 -34.62 2.28
C ASP A 163 20.59 -36.07 1.99
#